data_AF-A0A1R4KHJ1-F1
#
_entry.id   AF-A0A1R4KHJ1-F1
#
_cell.length_a   1.000
_cell.length_b   1.000
_cell.length_c   1.000
_cell.angle_alpha   90.00
_cell.angle_beta   90.00
_cell.angle_gamma   90.00
#
_symmetry.space_group_name_H-M   'P 1'
#
loop_
_entity.id
_entity.type
_entity.pdbx_description
1 polymer ?
#
loop_
_entity_poly.entity_id
_entity_poly.type
_entity_poly.pdbx_seq_one_letter_code
_entity_poly.pdbx_strand_id
1 'polypeptide(L)'
;MRSNNKHTMEELKNYILMYLHDGMSFKVLSEEYGLLLSYIAFNQKVLRFQEHDISGIQPSVNSTHYSSELKKLVILEHVEEGIPVTSIVSM
;
A
#
# COMPACT_ATOMS: atom_id res chain seq x y z
N MET A 1 15.64 -8.31 9.27
CA MET A 1 14.33 -7.92 9.82
C MET A 1 13.28 -8.80 9.14
N ARG A 2 12.70 -9.77 9.85
CA ARG A 2 11.61 -10.59 9.30
C ARG A 2 10.35 -9.72 9.40
N SER A 3 9.88 -9.17 8.28
CA SER A 3 8.60 -8.47 8.25
C SER A 3 7.52 -9.44 8.71
N ASN A 4 6.73 -9.07 9.74
CA ASN A 4 5.57 -9.80 10.26
C ASN A 4 4.43 -10.01 9.22
N ASN A 5 4.71 -9.83 7.93
CA ASN A 5 3.76 -10.09 6.87
C ASN A 5 3.59 -11.60 6.72
N LYS A 6 2.34 -12.04 6.81
CA LYS A 6 1.94 -13.44 6.70
C LYS A 6 2.31 -14.08 5.35
N HIS A 7 2.52 -13.25 4.32
CA HIS A 7 2.89 -13.65 2.97
C HIS A 7 4.03 -12.76 2.46
N THR A 8 4.91 -13.35 1.67
CA THR A 8 5.85 -12.62 0.84
C THR A 8 5.11 -11.86 -0.27
N MET A 9 5.81 -10.91 -0.89
CA MET A 9 5.26 -10.13 -2.00
C MET A 9 4.90 -11.00 -3.20
N GLU A 10 5.72 -12.01 -3.47
CA GLU A 10 5.55 -12.89 -4.61
C GLU A 10 4.37 -13.86 -4.40
N GLU A 11 4.22 -14.40 -3.18
CA GLU A 11 3.04 -15.18 -2.80
C GLU A 11 1.76 -14.34 -2.95
N LEU A 12 1.76 -13.10 -2.43
CA LEU A 12 0.60 -12.23 -2.55
C LEU A 12 0.26 -11.89 -4.01
N LYS A 13 1.27 -11.62 -4.84
CA LYS A 13 1.09 -11.39 -6.28
C LYS A 13 0.45 -12.60 -6.94
N ASN A 14 0.94 -13.81 -6.66
CA ASN A 14 0.41 -15.04 -7.24
C ASN A 14 -1.06 -15.27 -6.84
N TYR A 15 -1.43 -15.06 -5.58
CA TYR A 15 -2.83 -15.17 -5.17
C TYR A 15 -3.74 -14.17 -5.90
N ILE A 16 -3.28 -12.94 -6.13
CA ILE A 16 -4.04 -11.92 -6.86
C ILE A 16 -4.20 -12.31 -8.33
N LEU A 17 -3.14 -12.83 -8.97
CA LEU A 17 -3.22 -13.29 -10.36
C LEU A 17 -4.18 -14.46 -10.51
N MET A 18 -4.12 -15.43 -9.61
CA MET A 18 -5.07 -16.56 -9.59
C MET A 18 -6.53 -16.10 -9.38
N TYR A 19 -6.74 -15.08 -8.55
CA TYR A 19 -8.06 -14.49 -8.34
C TYR A 19 -8.60 -13.79 -9.59
N LEU A 20 -7.76 -12.98 -10.26
CA LEU A 20 -8.18 -12.12 -11.37
C LEU A 20 -8.19 -12.83 -12.74
N HIS A 21 -7.22 -13.71 -12.99
CA HIS A 21 -7.02 -14.32 -14.31
C HIS A 21 -7.53 -15.77 -14.36
N ASP A 22 -7.30 -16.54 -13.30
CA ASP A 22 -7.73 -17.95 -13.25
C ASP A 22 -9.16 -18.08 -12.69
N GLY A 23 -9.75 -16.98 -12.23
CA GLY A 23 -11.12 -16.92 -11.70
C GLY A 23 -11.30 -17.66 -10.37
N MET A 24 -10.21 -17.94 -9.65
CA MET A 24 -10.29 -18.64 -8.37
C MET A 24 -10.99 -17.79 -7.32
N SER A 25 -11.90 -18.42 -6.57
CA SER A 25 -12.58 -17.74 -5.47
C SER A 25 -11.65 -17.52 -4.28
N PHE A 26 -11.92 -16.49 -3.47
CA PHE A 26 -11.21 -16.26 -2.21
C PHE A 26 -11.24 -17.50 -1.30
N LYS A 27 -12.36 -18.25 -1.32
CA LYS A 27 -12.51 -19.46 -0.51
C LYS A 27 -11.47 -20.51 -0.90
N VAL A 28 -11.32 -20.79 -2.20
CA VAL A 28 -10.31 -21.72 -2.72
C VAL A 28 -8.91 -21.24 -2.37
N LEU A 29 -8.64 -19.94 -2.55
CA LEU A 29 -7.34 -19.37 -2.20
C LEU A 29 -7.00 -19.54 -0.71
N SER A 30 -7.99 -19.41 0.18
CA SER A 30 -7.80 -19.54 1.62
C SER A 30 -7.69 -20.99 2.10
N GLU A 31 -8.59 -21.87 1.62
CA GLU A 31 -8.71 -23.25 2.08
C GLU A 31 -7.70 -24.19 1.41
N GLU A 32 -7.41 -24.00 0.12
CA GLU A 32 -6.55 -24.90 -0.65
C GLU A 32 -5.15 -24.35 -0.87
N TYR A 33 -5.02 -23.03 -1.08
CA TYR A 33 -3.75 -22.38 -1.39
C TYR A 33 -3.10 -21.68 -0.19
N GLY A 34 -3.77 -21.63 0.96
CA GLY A 34 -3.19 -21.13 2.21
C GLY A 34 -3.17 -19.61 2.35
N LEU A 35 -4.05 -18.87 1.65
CA LEU A 35 -4.20 -17.43 1.85
C LEU A 35 -4.70 -17.11 3.27
N LEU A 36 -3.78 -16.62 4.11
CA LEU A 36 -4.00 -16.21 5.51
C LEU A 36 -4.52 -14.77 5.72
N LEU A 37 -4.86 -14.04 4.65
CA LEU A 37 -5.44 -12.70 4.76
C LEU A 37 -6.95 -12.78 4.94
N SER A 38 -7.55 -11.80 5.61
CA SER A 38 -9.00 -11.65 5.58
C SER A 38 -9.46 -11.22 4.18
N TYR A 39 -10.69 -11.56 3.82
CA TYR A 39 -11.28 -11.17 2.53
C TYR A 39 -11.15 -9.68 2.25
N ILE A 40 -11.46 -8.83 3.25
CA ILE A 40 -11.40 -7.37 3.12
C ILE A 40 -9.97 -6.91 2.82
N ALA A 41 -8.99 -7.41 3.59
CA ALA A 41 -7.59 -7.03 3.40
C ALA A 41 -7.05 -7.52 2.04
N PHE A 42 -7.41 -8.74 1.63
CA PHE A 42 -7.07 -9.27 0.32
C PHE A 42 -7.70 -8.44 -0.81
N ASN A 43 -8.99 -8.14 -0.72
CA ASN A 43 -9.68 -7.36 -1.75
C ASN A 43 -9.09 -5.94 -1.89
N GLN A 44 -8.73 -5.30 -0.78
CA GLN A 44 -8.01 -4.02 -0.84
C GLN A 44 -6.67 -4.11 -1.57
N LYS A 45 -5.97 -5.25 -1.45
CA LYS A 45 -4.72 -5.50 -2.19
C LYS A 45 -4.99 -5.75 -3.67
N VAL A 46 -6.05 -6.50 -4.00
CA VAL A 46 -6.50 -6.71 -5.39
C VAL A 46 -6.80 -5.37 -6.06
N LEU A 47 -7.59 -4.51 -5.44
CA LEU A 47 -7.94 -3.18 -5.99
C LEU A 47 -6.70 -2.33 -6.26
N ARG A 48 -5.79 -2.23 -5.29
CA ARG A 48 -4.54 -1.48 -5.47
C ARG A 48 -3.64 -2.09 -6.54
N PHE A 49 -3.63 -3.42 -6.68
CA PHE A 49 -2.89 -4.10 -7.73
C PHE A 49 -3.47 -3.79 -9.12
N GLN A 50 -4.79 -3.69 -9.26
CA GLN A 50 -5.41 -3.29 -10.52
C GLN A 50 -5.09 -1.83 -10.89
N GLU A 51 -4.96 -0.94 -9.90
CA GLU A 51 -4.64 0.49 -10.11
C GLU A 51 -3.16 0.74 -10.38
N HIS A 52 -2.26 0.00 -9.71
CA HIS A 52 -0.84 0.33 -9.61
C HIS A 52 0.11 -0.87 -9.78
N ASP A 53 -0.39 -2.04 -10.19
CA ASP A 53 0.35 -3.29 -10.31
C ASP A 53 1.10 -3.63 -9.00
N ILE A 54 2.31 -4.19 -9.09
CA ILE A 54 3.16 -4.55 -7.94
C ILE A 54 3.36 -3.39 -6.96
N SER A 55 3.40 -2.14 -7.43
CA SER A 55 3.62 -0.99 -6.56
C SER A 55 2.46 -0.74 -5.59
N GLY A 56 1.23 -1.15 -5.96
CA GLY A 56 0.04 -1.01 -5.12
C GLY A 56 -0.03 -2.01 -3.94
N ILE A 57 0.69 -3.12 -4.04
CA ILE A 57 0.71 -4.17 -3.00
C ILE A 57 1.96 -4.13 -2.14
N GLN A 58 3.00 -3.40 -2.57
CA GLN A 58 4.24 -3.24 -1.84
C GLN A 58 3.98 -2.59 -0.46
N PRO A 59 4.58 -3.11 0.63
CA PRO A 59 4.52 -2.44 1.92
C PRO A 59 5.14 -1.06 1.75
N SER A 60 4.41 -0.01 2.17
CA SER A 60 4.99 1.32 2.21
C SER A 60 6.19 1.27 3.16
N VAL A 61 7.40 1.40 2.62
CA VAL A 61 8.64 1.49 3.41
C VAL A 61 8.57 2.70 4.36
N ASN A 62 7.71 3.66 4.05
CA ASN A 62 7.56 4.90 4.79
C ASN A 62 6.11 5.05 5.24
N SER A 63 5.80 4.64 6.48
CA SER A 63 4.60 5.08 7.19
C SER A 63 4.73 6.56 7.62
N THR A 64 5.13 7.43 6.70
CA THR A 64 4.98 8.86 6.88
C THR A 64 3.84 9.28 6.01
N HIS A 65 2.82 9.84 6.64
CA HIS A 65 1.55 10.32 6.08
C HIS A 65 1.68 11.24 4.84
N TYR A 66 2.91 11.61 4.46
CA TYR A 66 3.26 12.46 3.34
C TYR A 66 4.58 12.00 2.72
N SER A 67 4.63 11.91 1.39
CA SER A 67 5.86 11.62 0.65
C SER A 67 6.92 12.70 0.92
N SER A 68 8.20 12.32 0.93
CA SER A 68 9.30 13.27 1.11
C SER A 68 9.29 14.38 0.06
N GLU A 69 8.78 14.11 -1.14
CA GLU A 69 8.59 15.11 -2.19
C GLU A 69 7.49 16.11 -1.85
N LEU A 70 6.34 15.64 -1.34
CA LEU A 70 5.26 16.54 -0.92
C LEU A 70 5.71 17.43 0.24
N LYS A 71 6.48 16.88 1.19
CA LYS A 71 7.09 17.69 2.27
C LYS A 71 8.03 18.77 1.73
N LYS A 72 8.81 18.46 0.69
CA LYS A 72 9.72 19.43 0.06
C LYS A 72 8.95 20.51 -0.71
N LEU A 73 7.89 20.15 -1.42
CA LEU A 73 7.05 21.10 -2.15
C LEU A 73 6.38 22.09 -1.20
N VAL A 74 5.80 21.61 -0.09
CA VAL A 74 5.20 22.48 0.94
C VAL A 74 6.24 23.42 1.55
N ILE A 75 7.46 22.95 1.80
CA ILE A 75 8.55 23.80 2.31
C ILE A 75 8.96 24.85 1.27
N LEU A 76 9.09 24.47 -0.01
CA LEU A 76 9.48 25.39 -1.08
C LEU A 76 8.44 26.49 -1.28
N GLU A 77 7.16 26.13 -1.35
CA GLU A 77 6.04 27.07 -1.44
C GLU A 77 6.04 28.05 -0.24
N HIS A 78 6.25 27.56 0.98
CA HIS A 78 6.35 28.41 2.18
C HIS A 78 7.56 29.36 2.19
N VAL A 79 8.71 28.91 1.66
CA VAL A 79 9.93 29.72 1.60
C VAL A 79 9.80 30.83 0.55
N GLU A 80 9.10 30.58 -0.57
CA GLU A 80 8.81 31.60 -1.58
C GLU A 80 7.78 32.65 -1.12
N GLU A 81 6.78 32.25 -0.34
CA GLU A 81 5.74 33.16 0.18
C GLU A 81 6.09 33.84 1.52
N GLY A 82 7.21 33.46 2.14
CA GLY A 82 7.77 34.13 3.32
C GLY A 82 7.05 33.87 4.64
N ILE A 83 6.18 32.87 4.72
CA ILE A 83 5.45 32.53 5.95
C ILE A 83 6.26 31.52 6.76
N PRO A 84 6.56 31.78 8.05
CA PRO A 84 7.27 30.82 8.88
C PRO A 84 6.37 29.63 9.26
N VAL A 85 6.90 28.41 9.10
CA VAL A 85 6.21 27.12 9.41
C VAL A 85 5.62 27.06 10.83
N THR A 86 6.20 27.80 11.78
CA THR A 86 5.72 27.88 13.17
C THR A 86 4.31 28.46 13.30
N SER A 87 3.82 29.19 12.30
CA SER A 87 2.48 29.80 12.32
C SER A 87 1.36 28.82 11.95
N ILE A 88 1.67 27.70 11.29
CA ILE A 88 0.67 26.70 10.88
C ILE A 88 0.30 25.75 12.03
N VAL A 89 1.22 25.51 12.97
CA VAL A 89 1.06 24.52 14.05
C VAL A 89 0.19 25.04 15.21
N SER A 90 -0.29 26.28 15.15
CA SER A 90 -1.11 26.91 16.22
C SER A 90 -2.54 27.27 15.80
N MET A 91 -3.09 26.67 14.72
CA MET A 91 -4.51 26.69 14.39
C MET A 91 -5.14 25.33 14.62
#